data_AF-A0A7S2YRF2-F1
#
_entry.id   AF-A0A7S2YRF2-F1
#
_cell.length_a   1.000
_cell.length_b   1.000
_cell.length_c   1.000
_cell.angle_alpha   90.00
_cell.angle_beta   90.00
_cell.angle_gamma   90.00
#
_symmetry.space_group_name_H-M   'P 1'
#
loop_
_entity.id
_entity.type
_entity.pdbx_description
1 polymer ?
#
loop_
_entity_poly.entity_id
_entity_poly.type
_entity_poly.pdbx_seq_one_letter_code
_entity_poly.pdbx_strand_id
1 'polypeptide(L)'
;AYWECGNSLAFLDIVKNLTGKELTGDAWVNSLQEDMEDKIKRERQEYEEALMKEVGKEKEGVNPASIDATLNMTIKFVHGDNLIADSSQLGGILAACKVFDKFVATT
;
A
#
# COMPACT_ATOMS: atom_id res chain seq x y z
N ALA A 1 9.78 20.26 -36.67
CA ALA A 1 9.74 19.34 -35.52
C ALA A 1 8.78 19.84 -34.45
N TYR A 2 8.09 18.97 -33.69
CA TYR A 2 7.13 19.35 -32.63
C TYR A 2 7.68 20.41 -31.66
N TRP A 3 8.96 20.30 -31.31
CA TRP A 3 9.64 21.18 -30.36
C TRP A 3 10.10 22.53 -30.93
N GLU A 4 10.13 22.72 -32.26
CA GLU A 4 10.70 23.94 -32.88
C GLU A 4 9.86 25.20 -32.62
N CYS A 5 8.54 25.07 -32.51
CA CYS A 5 7.64 26.21 -32.32
C CYS A 5 7.56 26.69 -30.85
N GLY A 6 8.00 25.88 -29.88
CA GLY A 6 7.94 26.24 -28.46
C GLY A 6 6.55 26.76 -28.05
N ASN A 7 6.50 27.96 -27.49
CA ASN A 7 5.26 28.63 -27.08
C ASN A 7 4.71 29.63 -28.12
N SER A 8 5.26 29.66 -29.35
CA SER A 8 4.78 30.59 -30.39
C SER A 8 3.47 30.16 -31.04
N LEU A 9 3.01 28.93 -30.75
CA LEU A 9 1.73 28.37 -31.19
C LEU A 9 0.97 27.82 -29.98
N ALA A 10 -0.36 27.85 -30.04
CA ALA A 10 -1.17 27.22 -29.01
C ALA A 10 -0.95 25.70 -29.01
N PHE A 11 -0.86 25.10 -27.83
CA PHE A 11 -0.57 23.68 -27.65
C PHE A 11 -1.47 22.76 -28.51
N LEU A 12 -2.78 23.03 -28.55
CA LEU A 12 -3.73 22.23 -29.32
C LEU A 12 -3.48 22.31 -30.84
N ASP A 13 -3.05 23.47 -31.34
CA ASP A 13 -2.68 23.63 -32.75
C ASP A 13 -1.42 22.85 -33.09
N ILE A 14 -0.44 22.81 -32.17
CA ILE A 14 0.78 22.01 -32.33
C ILE A 14 0.42 20.52 -32.39
N VAL A 15 -0.43 20.04 -31.48
CA VAL A 15 -0.90 18.65 -31.48
C VAL A 15 -1.63 18.32 -32.77
N LYS A 16 -2.55 19.17 -33.21
CA LYS A 16 -3.30 18.99 -34.46
C LYS A 16 -2.39 18.95 -35.69
N ASN A 17 -1.40 19.83 -35.76
CA ASN A 17 -0.44 19.86 -36.85
C ASN A 17 0.45 18.61 -36.87
N LEU A 18 0.74 18.02 -35.71
CA LEU A 18 1.57 16.82 -35.60
C LEU A 18 0.78 15.53 -35.91
N THR A 19 -0.43 15.41 -35.39
CA THR A 19 -1.24 14.18 -35.47
C THR A 19 -2.23 14.19 -36.64
N GLY A 20 -2.45 15.36 -37.27
CA GLY A 20 -3.46 15.59 -38.30
C GLY A 20 -4.90 15.57 -37.77
N LYS A 21 -5.10 15.53 -36.44
CA LYS A 21 -6.41 15.39 -35.79
C LYS A 21 -6.48 16.23 -34.51
N GLU A 22 -7.68 16.64 -34.13
CA GLU A 22 -7.91 17.25 -32.81
C GLU A 22 -7.47 16.31 -31.69
N LEU A 23 -6.96 16.87 -30.60
CA LEU A 23 -6.62 16.08 -29.40
C LEU A 23 -7.91 15.58 -28.75
N THR A 24 -8.10 14.26 -28.73
CA THR A 24 -9.21 13.62 -28.01
C THR A 24 -8.69 12.68 -26.91
N GLY A 25 -9.55 12.37 -25.94
CA GLY A 25 -9.23 11.41 -24.88
C GLY A 25 -9.33 9.95 -25.32
N ASP A 26 -9.79 9.67 -26.54
CA ASP A 26 -10.16 8.32 -26.98
C ASP A 26 -8.98 7.35 -26.94
N ALA A 27 -7.77 7.80 -27.29
CA ALA A 27 -6.58 6.97 -27.24
C ALA A 27 -6.25 6.52 -25.81
N TRP A 28 -6.44 7.39 -24.82
CA TRP A 28 -6.24 7.05 -23.41
C TRP A 28 -7.35 6.16 -22.89
N VAL A 29 -8.61 6.49 -23.21
CA VAL A 29 -9.76 5.66 -22.83
C VAL A 29 -9.58 4.25 -23.39
N ASN A 30 -9.26 4.10 -24.67
CA ASN A 30 -9.08 2.77 -25.28
C ASN A 30 -7.89 1.98 -24.70
N SER A 31 -6.84 2.67 -24.25
CA SER A 31 -5.66 2.02 -23.67
C SER A 31 -5.81 1.68 -22.20
N LEU A 32 -6.63 2.42 -21.45
CA LEU A 32 -6.77 2.31 -20.01
C LEU A 32 -8.10 1.68 -19.60
N GLN A 33 -9.09 1.65 -20.50
CA GLN A 33 -10.33 0.94 -20.25
C GLN A 33 -10.03 -0.53 -20.06
N GLU A 34 -10.67 -1.08 -19.06
CA GLU A 34 -10.65 -2.49 -18.76
C GLU A 34 -12.08 -2.94 -18.59
N ASP A 35 -12.38 -4.14 -19.07
CA ASP A 35 -13.69 -4.73 -18.87
C ASP A 35 -13.91 -5.04 -17.38
N MET A 36 -15.08 -4.66 -16.86
CA MET A 36 -15.39 -4.80 -15.45
C MET A 36 -15.39 -6.26 -15.00
N GLU A 37 -15.90 -7.18 -15.81
CA GLU A 37 -15.95 -8.60 -15.49
C GLU A 37 -14.55 -9.21 -15.48
N ASP A 38 -13.71 -8.82 -16.44
CA ASP A 38 -12.30 -9.24 -16.48
C ASP A 38 -11.52 -8.74 -15.26
N LYS A 39 -11.76 -7.50 -14.83
CA LYS A 39 -11.15 -6.93 -13.62
C LYS A 39 -11.56 -7.70 -12.36
N ILE A 40 -12.86 -7.94 -12.16
CA ILE A 40 -13.38 -8.68 -11.01
C ILE A 40 -12.81 -10.10 -10.97
N LYS A 41 -12.73 -10.76 -12.13
CA LYS A 41 -12.18 -12.10 -12.25
C LYS A 41 -10.71 -12.14 -11.84
N ARG A 42 -9.89 -11.19 -12.33
CA ARG A 42 -8.47 -11.10 -11.97
C ARG A 42 -8.30 -10.84 -10.47
N GLU A 43 -9.00 -9.86 -9.91
CA GLU A 43 -8.91 -9.53 -8.49
C GLU A 43 -9.32 -10.70 -7.59
N ARG A 44 -10.36 -11.45 -7.97
CA ARG A 44 -10.74 -12.68 -7.26
C ARG A 44 -9.63 -13.73 -7.30
N GLN A 45 -9.02 -13.96 -8.47
CA GLN A 45 -7.93 -14.92 -8.61
C GLN A 45 -6.72 -14.53 -7.77
N GLU A 46 -6.30 -13.27 -7.82
CA GLU A 46 -5.20 -12.74 -7.01
C GLU A 46 -5.47 -12.90 -5.51
N TYR A 47 -6.71 -12.64 -5.08
CA TYR A 47 -7.13 -12.83 -3.70
C TYR A 47 -7.07 -14.32 -3.28
N GLU A 48 -7.61 -15.22 -4.10
CA GLU A 48 -7.57 -16.66 -3.83
C GLU A 48 -6.13 -17.19 -3.79
N GLU A 49 -5.26 -16.73 -4.68
CA GLU A 49 -3.83 -17.07 -4.67
C GLU A 49 -3.12 -16.56 -3.41
N ALA A 50 -3.40 -15.33 -2.98
CA ALA A 50 -2.88 -14.78 -1.73
C ALA A 50 -3.36 -15.61 -0.54
N LEU A 51 -4.64 -15.97 -0.50
CA LEU A 51 -5.20 -16.81 0.54
C LEU A 51 -4.52 -18.18 0.58
N MET A 52 -4.32 -18.84 -0.57
CA MET A 52 -3.62 -20.13 -0.63
C MET A 52 -2.16 -20.05 -0.17
N LYS A 53 -1.46 -18.94 -0.48
CA LYS A 53 -0.10 -18.68 0.01
C LYS A 53 -0.05 -18.49 1.52
N GLU A 54 -1.11 -17.96 2.13
CA GLU A 54 -1.20 -17.74 3.58
C GLU A 54 -1.73 -18.95 4.34
N VAL A 55 -2.68 -19.73 3.79
CA VAL A 55 -3.20 -20.97 4.40
C VAL A 55 -2.11 -22.05 4.55
N GLY A 56 -1.06 -22.01 3.71
CA GLY A 56 0.13 -22.85 3.88
C GLY A 56 1.06 -22.42 5.02
N LYS A 57 0.93 -21.19 5.53
CA LYS A 57 1.75 -20.64 6.62
C LYS A 57 1.12 -20.78 8.00
N GLU A 58 -0.14 -21.22 8.09
CA GLU A 58 -0.83 -21.43 9.37
C GLU A 58 -0.22 -22.54 10.27
N LYS A 59 0.77 -23.30 9.78
CA LYS A 59 1.54 -24.25 10.62
C LYS A 59 2.73 -23.62 11.35
N GLU A 60 3.15 -22.42 10.96
CA GLU A 60 4.04 -21.60 11.77
C GLU A 60 3.21 -20.42 12.25
N GLY A 61 2.37 -20.67 13.26
CA GLY A 61 1.67 -19.59 13.96
C GLY A 61 2.64 -18.46 14.21
N VAL A 62 2.26 -17.23 13.84
CA VAL A 62 3.08 -16.01 13.88
C VAL A 62 4.01 -16.10 15.09
N ASN A 63 5.26 -16.49 14.83
CA ASN A 63 6.24 -16.56 15.90
C ASN A 63 6.32 -15.12 16.41
N PRO A 64 6.06 -14.83 17.70
CA PRO A 64 6.24 -13.49 18.23
C PRO A 64 7.59 -12.88 17.85
N ALA A 65 8.61 -13.74 17.77
CA ALA A 65 9.95 -13.37 17.33
C ALA A 65 10.03 -12.97 15.84
N SER A 66 9.10 -13.38 14.97
CA SER A 66 9.09 -13.01 13.55
C SER A 66 8.61 -11.58 13.33
N ILE A 67 7.63 -11.09 14.09
CA ILE A 67 7.21 -9.67 14.02
C ILE A 67 8.35 -8.78 14.51
N ASP A 68 8.95 -9.12 15.66
CA ASP A 68 10.05 -8.36 16.26
C ASP A 68 11.31 -8.38 15.36
N ALA A 69 11.64 -9.53 14.77
CA ALA A 69 12.81 -9.66 13.89
C ALA A 69 12.60 -9.06 12.48
N THR A 70 11.37 -9.04 11.96
CA THR A 70 11.08 -8.56 10.59
C THR A 70 11.02 -7.04 10.51
N LEU A 71 10.51 -6.38 11.56
CA LEU A 71 10.29 -4.94 11.52
C LEU A 71 11.47 -4.13 12.08
N ASN A 72 12.34 -4.74 12.91
CA ASN A 72 13.44 -4.05 13.62
C ASN A 72 13.00 -2.70 14.22
N MET A 73 11.78 -2.66 14.74
CA MET A 73 11.12 -1.47 15.26
C MET A 73 11.02 -1.55 16.78
N THR A 74 11.16 -0.39 17.41
CA THR A 74 10.90 -0.24 18.86
C THR A 74 9.55 0.46 19.03
N ILE A 75 8.64 -0.17 19.76
CA ILE A 75 7.32 0.38 20.08
C ILE A 75 7.29 0.76 21.56
N LYS A 76 6.89 2.01 21.83
CA LYS A 76 6.73 2.55 23.18
C LYS A 76 5.28 2.97 23.39
N PHE A 77 4.64 2.41 24.40
CA PHE A 77 3.31 2.80 24.85
C PHE A 77 3.45 3.85 25.94
N VAL A 78 2.82 5.02 25.76
CA VAL A 78 2.90 6.17 26.67
C VAL A 78 1.51 6.69 27.00
N HIS A 79 1.33 7.24 28.20
CA HIS A 79 0.13 7.97 28.61
C HIS A 79 0.52 9.29 29.28
N GLY A 80 0.34 10.38 28.55
CA GLY A 80 0.93 11.68 28.91
C GLY A 80 2.45 11.56 28.98
N ASP A 81 3.02 11.95 30.12
CA ASP A 81 4.46 11.88 30.38
C ASP A 81 4.92 10.50 30.90
N ASN A 82 3.99 9.57 31.14
CA ASN A 82 4.30 8.27 31.71
C ASN A 82 4.54 7.22 30.61
N LEU A 83 5.70 6.56 30.67
CA LEU A 83 6.00 5.38 29.86
C LEU A 83 5.30 4.15 30.48
N ILE A 84 4.41 3.52 29.72
CA ILE A 84 3.66 2.32 30.14
C ILE A 84 4.45 1.05 29.81
N ALA A 85 4.95 0.95 28.57
CA ALA A 85 5.67 -0.23 28.09
C ALA A 85 6.64 0.12 26.96
N ASP A 86 7.82 -0.52 26.95
CA ASP A 86 8.83 -0.37 25.89
C ASP A 86 9.22 -1.75 25.36
N SER A 87 8.96 -2.01 24.08
CA SER A 87 9.20 -3.31 23.45
C SER A 87 10.69 -3.71 23.47
N SER A 88 11.60 -2.75 23.54
CA SER A 88 13.04 -3.01 23.62
C SER A 88 13.48 -3.55 24.99
N GLN A 89 12.71 -3.29 26.04
CA GLN A 89 13.03 -3.70 27.42
C GLN A 89 12.25 -4.94 27.86
N LEU A 90 11.12 -5.23 27.21
CA LEU A 90 10.18 -6.27 27.63
C LEU A 90 10.29 -7.56 26.82
N GLY A 91 11.27 -7.67 25.93
CA GLY A 91 11.48 -8.87 25.11
C GLY A 91 10.53 -8.97 23.92
N GLY A 92 10.13 -7.82 23.35
CA GLY A 92 9.35 -7.78 22.11
C GLY A 92 8.03 -7.01 22.18
N ILE A 93 7.41 -6.80 21.02
CA ILE A 93 6.17 -6.05 20.86
C ILE A 93 5.02 -6.73 21.61
N LEU A 94 4.89 -8.05 21.52
CA LEU A 94 3.80 -8.76 22.20
C LEU A 94 3.90 -8.67 23.73
N ALA A 95 5.11 -8.64 24.28
CA ALA A 95 5.30 -8.46 25.70
C ALA A 95 4.93 -7.04 26.15
N ALA A 96 5.26 -6.02 25.35
CA ALA A 96 4.83 -4.64 25.58
C ALA A 96 3.30 -4.49 25.50
N CYS A 97 2.64 -5.13 24.53
CA CYS A 97 1.17 -5.13 24.42
C CYS A 97 0.50 -5.71 25.69
N LYS A 98 1.01 -6.83 26.24
CA LYS A 98 0.47 -7.42 27.47
C LYS A 98 0.56 -6.48 28.68
N VAL A 99 1.60 -5.65 28.76
CA VAL A 99 1.73 -4.63 29.82
C VAL A 99 0.72 -3.51 29.61
N PHE A 100 0.55 -3.07 28.35
CA PHE A 100 -0.45 -2.07 28.00
C PHE A 100 -1.89 -2.55 28.28
N ASP A 101 -2.24 -3.79 27.93
CA ASP A 101 -3.58 -4.35 28.19
C ASP A 101 -3.93 -4.33 29.68
N LYS A 102 -2.95 -4.63 30.55
CA LYS A 102 -3.14 -4.53 32.01
C LYS A 102 -3.35 -3.09 32.47
N PHE A 103 -2.62 -2.14 31.89
CA PHE A 103 -2.78 -0.72 32.21
C PHE A 103 -4.20 -0.24 31.85
N VAL A 104 -4.69 -0.58 30.66
CA VAL A 104 -6.06 -0.23 30.22
C VAL A 104 -7.11 -0.91 31.09
N ALA A 105 -6.92 -2.17 31.48
CA ALA A 105 -7.88 -2.89 32.34
C ALA A 105 -7.94 -2.35 33.79
N THR A 106 -6.93 -1.60 34.22
CA THR A 106 -6.84 -1.04 35.59
C THR A 106 -7.28 0.43 35.66
N THR A 107 -7.41 1.09 34.51
CA THR A 107 -7.84 2.50 34.38
C THR A 107 -9.34 2.57 34.15
#